data_AF-A0A067CSD9-F1
#
_entry.id   AF-A0A067CSD9-F1
#
_cell.length_a   1.000
_cell.length_b   1.000
_cell.length_c   1.000
_cell.angle_alpha   90.00
_cell.angle_beta   90.00
_cell.angle_gamma   90.00
#
_symmetry.space_group_name_H-M   'P 1'
#
loop_
_entity.id
_entity.type
_entity.pdbx_description
1 polymer ?
#
loop_
_entity_poly.entity_id
_entity_poly.type
_entity_poly.pdbx_seq_one_letter_code
_entity_poly.pdbx_strand_id
1 'polypeptide(L)'
;MATKQAKKQITQETFNDCVRENMEEFEMDEDEAVADAIKQFESQGVDLSSIVKALTTSVVHPVVVALESLRALAADATVVTLDQASPHYTVLLAHFRAPDAATATSAKEMAGRNDGTTLLLHLLQVSADHSMQMQTLVVLHAMVNGVKDNQDFVGVDGILQLQALAAPTTATPVQNAALAALKTICAKHESNKKHLNPAGIRFLMSLLETRKATTDTKHIGDLIRTLTINDDPTAMFSQAHDIVKLFVDESLIPMTFEHISVVASDADTVAVWLAVLKQLAVTEDNCRKIVDSGALDLVPNLQATHATHRGVIKHSLGLLRNIAGVDEYKHVVTTMVPSILATMQEHARDAGIQSIACATIAAVCLRSPVNCQKVVSLRAHVWVATAMASFPGLPSLLRQASLALRNMVVRNEELRPLVLEEPQVELMLRHAMPLRGCGDEAYAALRDLGCDIPLAAITQQGSCNFNPTMDTSNMLQSSVAANARAPFPMSQ
;
A
#
# COMPACT_ATOMS: atom_id res chain seq x y z
N MET A 1 11.19 -19.93 21.80
CA MET A 1 10.28 -18.78 21.75
C MET A 1 10.20 -18.18 23.14
N ALA A 2 10.89 -17.08 23.39
CA ALA A 2 10.63 -16.29 24.59
C ALA A 2 9.35 -15.50 24.33
N THR A 3 8.27 -15.85 25.04
CA THR A 3 7.05 -15.05 25.10
C THR A 3 7.44 -13.61 25.46
N LYS A 4 7.17 -12.67 24.55
CA LYS A 4 7.32 -11.23 24.79
C LYS A 4 6.39 -10.90 25.95
N GLN A 5 6.93 -10.75 27.15
CA GLN A 5 6.16 -10.39 28.34
C GLN A 5 5.41 -9.09 28.03
N ALA A 6 4.09 -9.11 28.16
CA ALA A 6 3.29 -7.89 28.03
C ALA A 6 3.81 -6.89 29.07
N LYS A 7 4.34 -5.76 28.61
CA LYS A 7 4.74 -4.68 29.52
C LYS A 7 3.49 -4.20 30.26
N LYS A 8 3.62 -3.95 31.56
CA LYS A 8 2.51 -3.41 32.36
C LYS A 8 2.11 -2.05 31.78
N GLN A 9 0.82 -1.77 31.66
CA GLN A 9 0.30 -0.48 31.22
C GLN A 9 -0.49 0.15 32.37
N ILE A 10 -0.50 1.47 32.44
CA ILE A 10 -1.26 2.26 33.40
C ILE A 10 -2.23 3.19 32.64
N THR A 11 -3.24 3.71 33.34
CA THR A 11 -4.14 4.73 32.77
C THR A 11 -3.55 6.13 32.96
N GLN A 12 -4.04 7.09 32.16
CA GLN A 12 -3.66 8.50 32.33
C GLN A 12 -4.03 9.03 33.72
N GLU A 13 -5.15 8.56 34.28
CA GLU A 13 -5.58 8.90 35.64
C GLU A 13 -4.54 8.45 36.68
N THR A 14 -4.07 7.20 36.61
CA THR A 14 -3.02 6.69 37.52
C THR A 14 -1.71 7.47 37.38
N PHE A 15 -1.34 7.88 36.17
CA PHE A 15 -0.16 8.72 35.96
C PHE A 15 -0.35 10.12 36.56
N ASN A 16 -1.49 10.76 36.31
CA ASN A 16 -1.80 12.10 36.81
C ASN A 16 -1.93 12.15 38.33
N ASP A 17 -2.50 11.11 38.94
CA ASP A 17 -2.62 10.99 40.39
C ASP A 17 -1.24 10.91 41.04
N CYS A 18 -0.33 10.12 40.48
CA CYS A 18 1.05 10.02 40.95
C CYS A 18 1.80 11.36 40.83
N VAL A 19 1.63 12.09 39.72
CA VAL A 19 2.25 13.41 39.58
C VAL A 19 1.63 14.42 40.58
N ARG A 20 0.31 14.37 40.82
CA ARG A 20 -0.36 15.24 41.80
C ARG A 20 0.08 14.93 43.24
N GLU A 21 0.18 13.65 43.60
CA GLU A 21 0.72 13.19 44.88
C GLU A 21 2.16 13.69 45.06
N ASN A 22 2.99 13.63 43.99
CA ASN A 22 4.35 14.14 44.05
C ASN A 22 4.41 15.66 44.29
N MET A 23 3.50 16.44 43.69
CA MET A 23 3.41 17.88 43.93
C MET A 23 2.88 18.21 45.34
N GLU A 24 1.89 17.47 45.83
CA GLU A 24 1.25 17.74 47.13
C GLU A 24 2.11 17.26 48.31
N GLU A 25 2.73 16.08 48.22
CA GLU A 25 3.51 15.50 49.32
C GLU A 25 4.96 15.99 49.38
N PHE A 26 5.56 16.28 48.21
CA PHE A 26 6.97 16.69 48.13
C PHE A 26 7.16 18.15 47.71
N GLU A 27 6.08 18.93 47.58
CA GLU A 27 6.09 20.36 47.19
C GLU A 27 6.89 20.61 45.90
N MET A 28 6.91 19.63 45.00
CA MET A 28 7.64 19.70 43.72
C MET A 28 6.92 20.60 42.72
N ASP A 29 7.71 21.31 41.91
CA ASP A 29 7.19 22.00 40.73
C ASP A 29 6.70 20.97 39.69
N GLU A 30 5.73 21.36 38.85
CA GLU A 30 5.05 20.47 37.90
C GLU A 30 6.02 19.67 37.00
N ASP A 31 7.02 20.34 36.43
CA ASP A 31 8.01 19.71 35.55
C ASP A 31 8.88 18.68 36.30
N GLU A 32 9.16 18.92 37.58
CA GLU A 32 9.92 18.02 38.44
C GLU A 32 9.08 16.79 38.82
N ALA A 33 7.82 16.99 39.21
CA ALA A 33 6.89 15.93 39.56
C ALA A 33 6.60 14.99 38.37
N VAL A 34 6.43 15.55 37.16
CA VAL A 34 6.25 14.76 35.91
C VAL A 34 7.49 13.95 35.60
N ALA A 35 8.68 14.55 35.70
CA ALA A 35 9.94 13.87 35.44
C ALA A 35 10.17 12.71 36.42
N ASP A 36 9.77 12.87 37.67
CA ASP A 36 9.91 11.83 38.68
C ASP A 36 8.91 10.67 38.48
N ALA A 37 7.64 10.97 38.19
CA ALA A 37 6.64 9.94 37.88
C ALA A 37 7.03 9.10 36.64
N ILE A 38 7.60 9.73 35.60
CA ILE A 38 8.13 9.00 34.43
C ILE A 38 9.19 8.00 34.85
N LYS A 39 10.19 8.44 35.65
CA LYS A 39 11.26 7.55 36.12
C LYS A 39 10.71 6.43 36.99
N GLN A 40 9.75 6.72 37.87
CA GLN A 40 9.14 5.74 38.74
C GLN A 40 8.43 4.63 37.93
N PHE A 41 7.60 4.98 36.96
CA PHE A 41 6.89 4.00 36.14
C PHE A 41 7.80 3.25 35.17
N GLU A 42 8.78 3.93 34.56
CA GLU A 42 9.78 3.28 33.70
C GLU A 42 10.64 2.27 34.49
N SER A 43 10.99 2.59 35.74
CA SER A 43 11.74 1.67 36.63
C SER A 43 10.95 0.40 36.99
N GLN A 44 9.61 0.48 36.97
CA GLN A 44 8.71 -0.65 37.20
C GLN A 44 8.40 -1.44 35.91
N GLY A 45 9.00 -1.06 34.78
CA GLY A 45 8.79 -1.69 33.49
C GLY A 45 7.41 -1.39 32.88
N VAL A 46 6.78 -0.28 33.28
CA VAL A 46 5.52 0.18 32.70
C VAL A 46 5.77 0.83 31.34
N ASP A 47 4.92 0.54 30.37
CA ASP A 47 4.95 1.18 29.06
C ASP A 47 4.14 2.48 29.08
N LEU A 48 4.84 3.62 28.96
CA LEU A 48 4.25 4.96 28.95
C LEU A 48 3.99 5.49 27.54
N SER A 49 4.10 4.67 26.49
CA SER A 49 3.93 5.14 25.10
C SER A 49 2.54 5.72 24.80
N SER A 50 1.53 5.33 25.58
CA SER A 50 0.14 5.83 25.49
C SER A 50 -0.19 6.95 26.48
N ILE A 51 0.77 7.37 27.31
CA ILE A 51 0.58 8.36 28.37
C ILE A 51 1.08 9.73 27.92
N VAL A 52 0.26 10.75 28.13
CA VAL A 52 0.62 12.15 27.93
C VAL A 52 1.48 12.59 29.12
N LYS A 53 2.74 12.91 28.83
CA LYS A 53 3.80 13.25 29.81
C LYS A 53 3.83 14.75 30.14
N ALA A 54 2.68 15.28 30.56
CA ALA A 54 2.52 16.65 31.06
C ALA A 54 1.37 16.65 32.08
N LEU A 55 1.47 17.41 33.17
CA LEU A 55 0.37 17.54 34.12
C LEU A 55 -0.64 18.56 33.57
N THR A 56 -1.34 18.17 32.51
CA THR A 56 -2.46 18.98 32.05
C THR A 56 -3.54 18.91 33.13
N THR A 57 -3.73 20.04 33.83
CA THR A 57 -4.91 20.35 34.63
C THR A 57 -6.18 19.99 33.85
N SER A 58 -6.71 18.77 34.00
CA SER A 58 -8.00 18.34 33.42
C SER A 58 -8.24 18.62 31.93
N VAL A 59 -7.22 18.89 31.10
CA VAL A 59 -7.46 19.16 29.67
C VAL A 59 -7.60 17.83 28.95
N VAL A 60 -8.79 17.26 29.04
CA VAL A 60 -9.25 16.16 28.19
C VAL A 60 -8.91 16.53 26.75
N HIS A 61 -8.18 15.65 26.05
CA HIS A 61 -7.72 15.94 24.69
C HIS A 61 -8.91 16.32 23.79
N PRO A 62 -8.81 17.35 22.92
CA PRO A 62 -9.95 17.85 22.15
C PRO A 62 -10.71 16.79 21.34
N VAL A 63 -10.02 15.73 20.89
CA VAL A 63 -10.65 14.56 20.26
C VAL A 63 -11.62 13.86 21.19
N VAL A 64 -11.23 13.61 22.45
CA VAL A 64 -12.07 12.93 23.44
C VAL A 64 -13.26 13.83 23.78
N VAL A 65 -13.05 15.12 24.01
CA VAL A 65 -14.13 16.10 24.25
C VAL A 65 -15.13 16.14 23.10
N ALA A 66 -14.64 16.14 21.85
CA ALA A 66 -15.50 16.12 20.67
C ALA A 66 -16.32 14.81 20.59
N LEU A 67 -15.72 13.65 20.90
CA LEU A 67 -16.43 12.38 20.93
C LEU A 67 -17.47 12.31 22.06
N GLU A 68 -17.17 12.81 23.25
CA GLU A 68 -18.11 12.89 24.37
C GLU A 68 -19.30 13.79 24.04
N SER A 69 -19.04 14.93 23.38
CA SER A 69 -20.09 15.84 22.94
C SER A 69 -21.00 15.19 21.89
N LEU A 70 -20.41 14.50 20.91
CA LEU A 70 -21.17 13.73 19.91
C LEU A 70 -21.96 12.57 20.54
N ARG A 71 -21.42 11.93 21.58
CA ARG A 71 -22.09 10.87 22.33
C ARG A 71 -23.29 11.40 23.09
N ALA A 72 -23.15 12.56 23.76
CA ALA A 72 -24.27 13.23 24.42
C ALA A 72 -25.38 13.60 23.43
N LEU A 73 -25.01 14.17 22.27
CA LEU A 73 -25.96 14.47 21.20
C LEU A 73 -26.71 13.21 20.73
N ALA A 74 -26.00 12.10 20.55
CA ALA A 74 -26.60 10.83 20.12
C ALA A 74 -27.49 10.17 21.19
N ALA A 75 -27.22 10.40 22.48
CA ALA A 75 -27.99 9.85 23.58
C ALA A 75 -29.31 10.62 23.82
N ASP A 76 -29.26 11.95 23.69
CA ASP A 76 -30.40 12.82 24.03
C ASP A 76 -31.36 13.05 22.86
N ALA A 77 -30.90 12.87 21.61
CA ALA A 77 -31.68 13.16 20.42
C ALA A 77 -32.09 11.89 19.67
N THR A 78 -33.36 11.84 19.25
CA THR A 78 -33.83 10.83 18.28
C THR A 78 -33.23 11.03 16.89
N VAL A 79 -32.82 12.25 16.56
CA VAL A 79 -32.16 12.63 15.29
C VAL A 79 -31.12 13.71 15.59
N VAL A 80 -29.87 13.47 15.19
CA VAL A 80 -28.77 14.45 15.28
C VAL A 80 -28.66 15.21 13.96
N THR A 81 -28.65 16.55 14.01
CA THR A 81 -28.50 17.39 12.81
C THR A 81 -27.03 17.68 12.50
N LEU A 82 -26.74 18.02 11.25
CA LEU A 82 -25.38 18.40 10.84
C LEU A 82 -24.88 19.62 11.60
N ASP A 83 -25.72 20.62 11.87
CA ASP A 83 -25.30 21.84 12.57
C ASP A 83 -24.81 21.55 14.00
N GLN A 84 -25.41 20.56 14.67
CA GLN A 84 -24.97 20.12 16.00
C GLN A 84 -23.65 19.35 15.94
N ALA A 85 -23.47 18.48 14.93
CA ALA A 85 -22.30 17.62 14.84
C ALA A 85 -21.07 18.29 14.20
N SER A 86 -21.29 19.25 13.29
CA SER A 86 -20.26 19.91 12.47
C SER A 86 -19.11 20.54 13.26
N PRO A 87 -19.35 21.25 14.39
CA PRO A 87 -18.26 21.77 15.22
C PRO A 87 -17.33 20.67 15.73
N HIS A 88 -17.89 19.53 16.15
CA HIS A 88 -17.12 18.40 16.66
C HIS A 88 -16.39 17.66 15.53
N TYR A 89 -17.03 17.49 14.37
CA TYR A 89 -16.37 16.94 13.18
C TYR A 89 -15.17 17.77 12.74
N THR A 90 -15.28 19.10 12.82
CA THR A 90 -14.18 20.00 12.49
C THR A 90 -12.98 19.78 13.40
N VAL A 91 -13.20 19.64 14.72
CA VAL A 91 -12.13 19.32 15.68
C VAL A 91 -11.49 17.97 15.36
N LEU A 92 -12.29 16.92 15.18
CA LEU A 92 -11.79 15.58 14.86
C LEU A 92 -10.94 15.57 13.57
N LEU A 93 -11.44 16.19 12.50
CA LEU A 93 -10.74 16.25 11.23
C LEU A 93 -9.45 17.06 11.29
N ALA A 94 -9.41 18.15 12.07
CA ALA A 94 -8.20 18.94 12.27
C ALA A 94 -7.08 18.10 12.90
N HIS A 95 -7.40 17.28 13.90
CA HIS A 95 -6.44 16.39 14.53
C HIS A 95 -6.07 15.18 13.67
N PHE A 96 -7.04 14.52 13.01
CA PHE A 96 -6.77 13.35 12.16
C PHE A 96 -5.97 13.69 10.89
N ARG A 97 -5.96 14.96 10.49
CA ARG A 97 -5.23 15.50 9.32
C ARG A 97 -4.08 16.42 9.73
N ALA A 98 -3.59 16.32 10.97
CA ALA A 98 -2.44 17.07 11.40
C ALA A 98 -1.26 16.85 10.43
N PRO A 99 -0.47 17.89 10.09
CA PRO A 99 0.66 17.76 9.16
C PRO A 99 1.71 16.76 9.63
N ASP A 100 1.90 16.66 10.95
CA ASP A 100 2.75 15.64 11.56
C ASP A 100 2.03 14.29 11.60
N ALA A 101 2.61 13.30 10.91
CA ALA A 101 2.01 11.99 10.74
C ALA A 101 1.90 11.20 12.06
N ALA A 102 2.86 11.39 12.98
CA ALA A 102 2.82 10.72 14.28
C ALA A 102 1.67 11.27 15.12
N THR A 103 1.53 12.59 15.21
CA THR A 103 0.43 13.29 15.90
C THR A 103 -0.93 12.89 15.32
N ALA A 104 -1.07 12.90 13.99
CA ALA A 104 -2.30 12.48 13.33
C ALA A 104 -2.67 11.02 13.64
N THR A 105 -1.68 10.13 13.67
CA THR A 105 -1.87 8.71 13.99
C THR A 105 -2.30 8.54 15.44
N SER A 106 -1.61 9.17 16.39
CA SER A 106 -1.97 9.12 17.82
C SER A 106 -3.39 9.63 18.09
N ALA A 107 -3.81 10.72 17.44
CA ALA A 107 -5.17 11.24 17.56
C ALA A 107 -6.23 10.26 17.05
N LYS A 108 -5.97 9.59 15.92
CA LYS A 108 -6.86 8.56 15.37
C LYS A 108 -6.95 7.35 16.30
N GLU A 109 -5.83 6.84 16.79
CA GLU A 109 -5.81 5.72 17.74
C GLU A 109 -6.56 6.07 19.02
N MET A 110 -6.37 7.28 19.54
CA MET A 110 -7.10 7.78 20.71
C MET A 110 -8.61 7.79 20.44
N ALA A 111 -9.04 8.25 19.27
CA ALA A 111 -10.46 8.23 18.91
C ALA A 111 -11.03 6.81 18.87
N GLY A 112 -10.29 5.86 18.29
CA GLY A 112 -10.69 4.45 18.25
C GLY A 112 -10.81 3.83 19.64
N ARG A 113 -9.84 4.07 20.52
CA ARG A 113 -9.85 3.59 21.92
C ARG A 113 -10.98 4.19 22.77
N ASN A 114 -11.64 5.25 22.30
CA ASN A 114 -12.76 5.91 22.95
C ASN A 114 -14.09 5.66 22.22
N ASP A 115 -14.25 4.47 21.60
CA ASP A 115 -15.45 4.03 20.88
C ASP A 115 -15.86 4.94 19.71
N GLY A 116 -14.92 5.67 19.12
CA GLY A 116 -15.19 6.60 18.03
C GLY A 116 -15.78 5.91 16.80
N THR A 117 -15.34 4.69 16.47
CA THR A 117 -15.89 3.92 15.34
C THR A 117 -17.36 3.59 15.56
N THR A 118 -17.69 3.02 16.71
CA THR A 118 -19.05 2.64 17.08
C THR A 118 -19.97 3.86 17.12
N LEU A 119 -19.50 4.97 17.70
CA LEU A 119 -20.26 6.22 17.75
C LEU A 119 -20.56 6.77 16.34
N LEU A 120 -19.56 6.83 15.45
CA LEU A 120 -19.76 7.33 14.09
C LEU A 120 -20.68 6.41 13.28
N LEU A 121 -20.55 5.08 13.43
CA LEU A 121 -21.47 4.13 12.81
C LEU A 121 -22.91 4.29 13.32
N HIS A 122 -23.09 4.53 14.62
CA HIS A 122 -24.40 4.82 15.19
C HIS A 122 -25.00 6.13 14.64
N LEU A 123 -24.21 7.20 14.54
CA LEU A 123 -24.63 8.48 13.97
C LEU A 123 -25.10 8.34 12.51
N LEU A 124 -24.51 7.42 11.74
CA LEU A 124 -24.97 7.08 10.39
C LEU A 124 -26.34 6.39 10.36
N GLN A 125 -26.71 5.66 11.41
CA GLN A 125 -28.00 4.94 11.50
C GLN A 125 -29.14 5.89 11.89
N VAL A 126 -28.87 6.83 12.81
CA VAL A 126 -29.90 7.72 13.35
C VAL A 126 -30.18 8.96 12.48
N SER A 127 -29.38 9.18 11.43
CA SER A 127 -29.59 10.28 10.49
C SER A 127 -29.99 9.79 9.11
N ALA A 128 -31.12 10.30 8.61
CA ALA A 128 -31.54 10.15 7.22
C ALA A 128 -31.08 11.32 6.32
N ASP A 129 -30.47 12.36 6.91
CA ASP A 129 -29.95 13.50 6.14
C ASP A 129 -28.66 13.10 5.42
N HIS A 130 -28.68 13.19 4.09
CA HIS A 130 -27.53 12.88 3.25
C HIS A 130 -26.32 13.75 3.58
N SER A 131 -26.52 15.01 3.98
CA SER A 131 -25.39 15.91 4.29
C SER A 131 -24.67 15.49 5.56
N MET A 132 -25.42 15.17 6.61
CA MET A 132 -24.91 14.57 7.83
C MET A 132 -24.19 13.25 7.54
N GLN A 133 -24.83 12.31 6.84
CA GLN A 133 -24.23 11.02 6.49
C GLN A 133 -22.89 11.17 5.76
N MET A 134 -22.80 12.06 4.77
CA MET A 134 -21.57 12.33 4.06
C MET A 134 -20.45 12.83 5.00
N GLN A 135 -20.76 13.79 5.88
CA GLN A 135 -19.75 14.33 6.80
C GLN A 135 -19.31 13.29 7.82
N THR A 136 -20.23 12.50 8.37
CA THR A 136 -19.89 11.39 9.28
C THR A 136 -18.99 10.36 8.58
N LEU A 137 -19.28 10.00 7.32
CA LEU A 137 -18.44 9.11 6.51
C LEU A 137 -17.04 9.69 6.25
N VAL A 138 -16.93 11.00 6.04
CA VAL A 138 -15.63 11.70 5.87
C VAL A 138 -14.80 11.64 7.16
N VAL A 139 -15.43 11.80 8.32
CA VAL A 139 -14.76 11.66 9.63
C VAL A 139 -14.33 10.20 9.86
N LEU A 140 -15.22 9.23 9.61
CA LEU A 140 -14.92 7.81 9.75
C LEU A 140 -13.74 7.40 8.84
N HIS A 141 -13.79 7.79 7.56
CA HIS A 141 -12.70 7.60 6.61
C HIS A 141 -11.37 8.18 7.15
N ALA A 142 -11.37 9.43 7.62
CA ALA A 142 -10.14 10.04 8.16
C ALA A 142 -9.60 9.29 9.40
N MET A 143 -10.51 8.83 10.26
CA MET A 143 -10.17 8.14 11.51
C MET A 143 -9.58 6.75 11.30
N VAL A 144 -10.10 5.98 10.34
CA VAL A 144 -9.61 4.60 10.06
C VAL A 144 -8.40 4.58 9.12
N ASN A 145 -8.17 5.66 8.36
CA ASN A 145 -7.11 5.69 7.37
C ASN A 145 -5.71 5.56 7.99
N GLY A 146 -5.10 4.39 7.76
CA GLY A 146 -3.74 4.04 8.16
C GLY A 146 -3.62 3.48 9.58
N VAL A 147 -4.73 3.26 10.29
CA VAL A 147 -4.74 2.78 11.69
C VAL A 147 -5.46 1.44 11.75
N LYS A 148 -4.71 0.34 11.87
CA LYS A 148 -5.21 -1.03 11.78
C LYS A 148 -6.27 -1.36 12.84
N ASP A 149 -6.01 -1.01 14.09
CA ASP A 149 -6.97 -1.22 15.19
C ASP A 149 -8.32 -0.54 14.89
N ASN A 150 -8.30 0.69 14.37
CA ASN A 150 -9.52 1.40 13.99
C ASN A 150 -10.24 0.76 12.81
N GLN A 151 -9.51 0.18 11.84
CA GLN A 151 -10.11 -0.58 10.75
C GLN A 151 -10.80 -1.84 11.29
N ASP A 152 -10.20 -2.51 12.28
CA ASP A 152 -10.78 -3.68 12.96
C ASP A 152 -12.02 -3.31 13.79
N PHE A 153 -11.99 -2.18 14.50
CA PHE A 153 -13.12 -1.70 15.31
C PHE A 153 -14.37 -1.33 14.51
N VAL A 154 -14.30 -1.20 13.18
CA VAL A 154 -15.50 -1.07 12.34
C VAL A 154 -16.32 -2.36 12.35
N GLY A 155 -15.64 -3.51 12.40
CA GLY A 155 -16.27 -4.83 12.42
C GLY A 155 -17.07 -5.18 11.15
N VAL A 156 -17.58 -6.42 11.12
CA VAL A 156 -18.35 -6.94 9.99
C VAL A 156 -19.66 -6.18 9.81
N ASP A 157 -20.36 -5.88 10.90
CA ASP A 157 -21.64 -5.16 10.85
C ASP A 157 -21.47 -3.73 10.33
N GLY A 158 -20.40 -3.03 10.74
CA GLY A 158 -20.06 -1.72 10.21
C GLY A 158 -19.76 -1.77 8.71
N ILE A 159 -19.01 -2.78 8.24
CA ILE A 159 -18.75 -2.98 6.80
C ILE A 159 -20.07 -3.20 6.03
N LEU A 160 -20.98 -4.02 6.55
CA LEU A 160 -22.29 -4.27 5.93
C LEU A 160 -23.17 -3.02 5.91
N GLN A 161 -23.15 -2.22 6.98
CA GLN A 161 -23.85 -0.93 7.03
C GLN A 161 -23.32 0.04 5.96
N LEU A 162 -21.99 0.14 5.82
CA LEU A 162 -21.39 0.98 4.79
C LEU A 162 -21.71 0.48 3.37
N GLN A 163 -21.78 -0.84 3.18
CA GLN A 163 -22.23 -1.40 1.91
C GLN A 163 -23.69 -1.02 1.60
N ALA A 164 -24.58 -1.01 2.60
CA ALA A 164 -25.96 -0.56 2.44
C ALA A 164 -26.05 0.94 2.06
N LEU A 165 -25.22 1.79 2.68
CA LEU A 165 -25.15 3.22 2.30
C LEU A 165 -24.58 3.43 0.89
N ALA A 166 -23.71 2.52 0.42
CA ALA A 166 -23.20 2.51 -0.94
C ALA A 166 -24.20 1.96 -1.98
N ALA A 167 -25.36 1.45 -1.56
CA ALA A 167 -26.32 0.80 -2.47
C ALA A 167 -26.92 1.76 -3.50
N PRO A 168 -27.33 1.26 -4.69
CA PRO A 168 -27.91 2.07 -5.77
C PRO A 168 -29.14 2.91 -5.37
N THR A 169 -29.81 2.54 -4.27
CA THR A 169 -30.97 3.24 -3.71
C THR A 169 -30.64 4.56 -3.02
N THR A 170 -29.37 4.80 -2.67
CA THR A 170 -28.92 5.99 -1.92
C THR A 170 -28.50 7.12 -2.87
N ALA A 171 -28.37 8.37 -2.42
CA ALA A 171 -27.81 9.43 -3.26
C ALA A 171 -26.33 9.18 -3.62
N THR A 172 -25.94 9.42 -4.89
CA THR A 172 -24.58 9.22 -5.42
C THR A 172 -23.46 9.80 -4.52
N PRO A 173 -23.59 11.02 -3.95
CA PRO A 173 -22.56 11.56 -3.07
C PRO A 173 -22.35 10.76 -1.77
N VAL A 174 -23.43 10.25 -1.16
CA VAL A 174 -23.35 9.37 0.02
C VAL A 174 -22.73 8.03 -0.36
N GLN A 175 -23.14 7.47 -1.51
CA GLN A 175 -22.55 6.23 -2.02
C GLN A 175 -21.03 6.37 -2.19
N ASN A 176 -20.56 7.48 -2.78
CA ASN A 176 -19.14 7.75 -2.97
C ASN A 176 -18.38 7.88 -1.64
N ALA A 177 -18.96 8.58 -0.66
CA ALA A 177 -18.36 8.70 0.67
C ALA A 177 -18.27 7.33 1.38
N ALA A 178 -19.28 6.48 1.23
CA ALA A 178 -19.28 5.13 1.79
C ALA A 178 -18.24 4.23 1.12
N LEU A 179 -18.12 4.28 -0.20
CA LEU A 179 -17.08 3.57 -0.95
C LEU A 179 -15.66 4.04 -0.55
N ALA A 180 -15.47 5.34 -0.31
CA ALA A 180 -14.19 5.86 0.18
C ALA A 180 -13.85 5.35 1.60
N ALA A 181 -14.84 5.28 2.50
CA ALA A 181 -14.67 4.66 3.80
C ALA A 181 -14.32 3.17 3.67
N LEU A 182 -15.07 2.39 2.90
CA LEU A 182 -14.80 0.97 2.66
C LEU A 182 -13.39 0.73 2.07
N LYS A 183 -12.97 1.56 1.12
CA LYS A 183 -11.63 1.52 0.54
C LYS A 183 -10.56 1.65 1.62
N THR A 184 -10.71 2.59 2.54
CA THR A 184 -9.71 2.79 3.62
C THR A 184 -9.79 1.76 4.71
N ILE A 185 -10.96 1.18 4.99
CA ILE A 185 -11.12 0.05 5.91
C ILE A 185 -10.42 -1.20 5.38
N CYS A 186 -10.39 -1.41 4.06
CA CYS A 186 -9.79 -2.58 3.43
C CYS A 186 -8.31 -2.40 3.01
N ALA A 187 -7.82 -1.16 2.96
CA ALA A 187 -6.45 -0.87 2.52
C ALA A 187 -5.42 -1.50 3.47
N LYS A 188 -4.49 -2.29 2.92
CA LYS A 188 -3.48 -3.04 3.68
C LYS A 188 -4.07 -3.93 4.79
N HIS A 189 -5.29 -4.44 4.60
CA HIS A 189 -6.02 -5.19 5.62
C HIS A 189 -6.73 -6.44 5.06
N GLU A 190 -6.03 -7.57 4.97
CA GLU A 190 -6.57 -8.78 4.32
C GLU A 190 -7.82 -9.35 5.01
N SER A 191 -7.92 -9.23 6.35
CA SER A 191 -9.12 -9.68 7.08
C SER A 191 -10.36 -8.89 6.66
N ASN A 192 -10.22 -7.58 6.42
CA ASN A 192 -11.35 -6.73 6.05
C ASN A 192 -11.75 -6.92 4.59
N LYS A 193 -10.77 -7.12 3.70
CA LYS A 193 -11.06 -7.50 2.30
C LYS A 193 -11.91 -8.76 2.22
N LYS A 194 -11.64 -9.74 3.09
CA LYS A 194 -12.39 -11.01 3.17
C LYS A 194 -13.87 -10.79 3.48
N HIS A 195 -14.23 -9.79 4.30
CA HIS A 195 -15.62 -9.52 4.66
C HIS A 195 -16.48 -9.01 3.50
N LEU A 196 -15.87 -8.49 2.43
CA LEU A 196 -16.57 -8.09 1.20
C LEU A 196 -16.67 -9.23 0.16
N ASN A 197 -16.21 -10.43 0.48
CA ASN A 197 -16.24 -11.59 -0.41
C ASN A 197 -17.26 -12.65 0.07
N PRO A 198 -18.16 -13.20 -0.77
CA PRO A 198 -18.41 -12.87 -2.19
C PRO A 198 -19.52 -11.84 -2.40
N ALA A 199 -20.31 -11.54 -1.37
CA ALA A 199 -21.48 -10.66 -1.51
C ALA A 199 -21.13 -9.23 -1.91
N GLY A 200 -20.06 -8.67 -1.34
CA GLY A 200 -19.56 -7.32 -1.68
C GLY A 200 -19.04 -7.22 -3.12
N ILE A 201 -18.47 -8.30 -3.68
CA ILE A 201 -18.06 -8.35 -5.10
C ILE A 201 -19.28 -8.21 -6.01
N ARG A 202 -20.32 -9.04 -5.81
CA ARG A 202 -21.56 -8.96 -6.59
C ARG A 202 -22.24 -7.59 -6.45
N PHE A 203 -22.20 -7.03 -5.26
CA PHE A 203 -22.65 -5.67 -4.99
C PHE A 203 -21.90 -4.63 -5.84
N LEU A 204 -20.56 -4.67 -5.88
CA LEU A 204 -19.76 -3.74 -6.67
C LEU A 204 -20.01 -3.88 -8.17
N MET A 205 -20.19 -5.11 -8.64
CA MET A 205 -20.55 -5.38 -10.04
C MET A 205 -21.92 -4.82 -10.38
N SER A 206 -22.92 -5.04 -9.53
CA SER A 206 -24.26 -4.44 -9.70
C SER A 206 -24.20 -2.91 -9.67
N LEU A 207 -23.41 -2.32 -8.78
CA LEU A 207 -23.28 -0.87 -8.68
C LEU A 207 -22.60 -0.29 -9.93
N LEU A 208 -21.55 -0.94 -10.44
CA LEU A 208 -20.90 -0.56 -11.69
C LEU A 208 -21.90 -0.62 -12.86
N GLU A 209 -22.68 -1.68 -12.97
CA GLU A 209 -23.70 -1.84 -14.01
C GLU A 209 -24.74 -0.71 -13.96
N THR A 210 -25.23 -0.35 -12.76
CA THR A 210 -26.17 0.77 -12.61
C THR A 210 -25.58 2.13 -13.01
N ARG A 211 -24.25 2.27 -12.90
CA ARG A 211 -23.52 3.51 -13.18
C ARG A 211 -22.74 3.49 -14.49
N LYS A 212 -22.92 2.46 -15.33
CA LYS A 212 -22.09 2.26 -16.53
C LYS A 212 -22.12 3.42 -17.53
N ALA A 213 -23.21 4.18 -17.58
CA ALA A 213 -23.35 5.35 -18.45
C ALA A 213 -22.84 6.66 -17.81
N THR A 214 -22.30 6.61 -16.61
CA THR A 214 -21.87 7.78 -15.83
C THR A 214 -20.35 7.85 -15.72
N THR A 215 -19.79 9.05 -15.63
CA THR A 215 -18.35 9.23 -15.40
C THR A 215 -17.96 9.03 -13.93
N ASP A 216 -18.90 9.17 -12.99
CA ASP A 216 -18.67 9.08 -11.54
C ASP A 216 -18.57 7.62 -11.05
N THR A 217 -17.47 6.99 -11.42
CA THR A 217 -17.17 5.57 -11.17
C THR A 217 -15.83 5.37 -10.48
N LYS A 218 -15.06 6.44 -10.22
CA LYS A 218 -13.74 6.39 -9.59
C LYS A 218 -13.75 5.63 -8.27
N HIS A 219 -14.70 5.92 -7.40
CA HIS A 219 -14.80 5.30 -6.07
C HIS A 219 -15.04 3.79 -6.14
N ILE A 220 -15.78 3.32 -7.17
CA ILE A 220 -16.01 1.90 -7.41
C ILE A 220 -14.70 1.24 -7.82
N GLY A 221 -14.04 1.77 -8.86
CA GLY A 221 -12.77 1.23 -9.35
C GLY A 221 -11.67 1.25 -8.30
N ASP A 222 -11.62 2.29 -7.44
CA ASP A 222 -10.66 2.38 -6.36
C ASP A 222 -10.86 1.30 -5.28
N LEU A 223 -12.11 1.03 -4.89
CA LEU A 223 -12.41 -0.06 -3.94
C LEU A 223 -12.07 -1.41 -4.56
N ILE A 224 -12.49 -1.68 -5.81
CA ILE A 224 -12.12 -2.91 -6.54
C ILE A 224 -10.60 -3.09 -6.56
N ARG A 225 -9.84 -2.03 -6.86
CA ARG A 225 -8.38 -2.05 -6.87
C ARG A 225 -7.79 -2.37 -5.50
N THR A 226 -8.34 -1.82 -4.43
CA THR A 226 -7.91 -2.12 -3.05
C THR A 226 -8.18 -3.58 -2.68
N LEU A 227 -9.31 -4.14 -3.11
CA LEU A 227 -9.64 -5.54 -2.83
C LEU A 227 -8.74 -6.52 -3.60
N THR A 228 -8.26 -6.12 -4.78
CA THR A 228 -7.52 -7.00 -5.69
C THR A 228 -5.99 -6.89 -5.58
N ILE A 229 -5.46 -5.98 -4.76
CA ILE A 229 -4.01 -5.83 -4.53
C ILE A 229 -3.56 -6.63 -3.29
N ASN A 230 -2.38 -7.23 -3.37
CA ASN A 230 -1.68 -7.78 -2.21
C ASN A 230 -0.79 -6.68 -1.58
N ASP A 231 -1.28 -6.03 -0.54
CA ASP A 231 -0.65 -4.86 0.09
C ASP A 231 -0.61 -4.90 1.62
N ASP A 232 -1.04 -5.99 2.27
CA ASP A 232 -0.92 -6.19 3.72
C ASP A 232 0.38 -6.94 4.04
N PRO A 233 1.43 -6.25 4.54
CA PRO A 233 2.71 -6.90 4.86
C PRO A 233 2.64 -7.78 6.10
N THR A 234 1.54 -7.72 6.87
CA THR A 234 1.37 -8.47 8.13
C THR A 234 0.60 -9.78 7.93
N ALA A 235 -0.10 -9.93 6.81
CA ALA A 235 -0.86 -11.13 6.51
C ALA A 235 0.04 -12.28 6.04
N MET A 236 -0.23 -13.50 6.51
CA MET A 236 0.47 -14.71 6.02
C MET A 236 0.06 -15.08 4.60
N PHE A 237 -1.19 -14.82 4.22
CA PHE A 237 -1.75 -15.17 2.91
C PHE A 237 -2.61 -14.01 2.41
N SER A 238 -2.50 -13.68 1.12
CA SER A 238 -3.32 -12.67 0.47
C SER A 238 -4.58 -13.28 -0.15
N GLN A 239 -5.69 -12.57 -0.05
CA GLN A 239 -6.96 -12.88 -0.71
C GLN A 239 -7.03 -12.35 -2.15
N ALA A 240 -6.02 -11.60 -2.61
CA ALA A 240 -6.04 -10.89 -3.88
C ALA A 240 -6.34 -11.80 -5.07
N HIS A 241 -5.72 -12.98 -5.15
CA HIS A 241 -5.92 -13.90 -6.27
C HIS A 241 -7.36 -14.45 -6.32
N ASP A 242 -7.93 -14.83 -5.17
CA ASP A 242 -9.30 -15.35 -5.10
C ASP A 242 -10.33 -14.26 -5.41
N ILE A 243 -10.09 -13.04 -4.93
CA ILE A 243 -10.94 -11.88 -5.23
C ILE A 243 -10.87 -11.53 -6.73
N VAL A 244 -9.67 -11.53 -7.33
CA VAL A 244 -9.49 -11.31 -8.78
C VAL A 244 -10.28 -12.35 -9.57
N LYS A 245 -10.20 -13.63 -9.20
CA LYS A 245 -10.95 -14.70 -9.86
C LYS A 245 -12.45 -14.41 -9.86
N LEU A 246 -13.01 -14.04 -8.70
CA LEU A 246 -14.45 -13.74 -8.57
C LEU A 246 -14.87 -12.53 -9.43
N PHE A 247 -14.08 -11.46 -9.46
CA PHE A 247 -14.38 -10.33 -10.35
C PHE A 247 -14.33 -10.71 -11.84
N VAL A 248 -13.37 -11.55 -12.24
CA VAL A 248 -13.26 -12.02 -13.62
C VAL A 248 -14.44 -12.92 -13.99
N ASP A 249 -14.86 -13.81 -13.08
CA ASP A 249 -16.02 -14.68 -13.26
C ASP A 249 -17.33 -13.86 -13.41
N GLU A 250 -17.41 -12.70 -12.75
CA GLU A 250 -18.51 -11.72 -12.90
C GLU A 250 -18.33 -10.76 -14.09
N SER A 251 -17.45 -11.06 -15.05
CA SER A 251 -17.25 -10.30 -16.29
C SER A 251 -16.72 -8.86 -16.11
N LEU A 252 -15.94 -8.59 -15.05
CA LEU A 252 -15.36 -7.25 -14.83
C LEU A 252 -14.43 -6.79 -15.97
N ILE A 253 -13.68 -7.69 -16.62
CA ILE A 253 -12.76 -7.34 -17.72
C ILE A 253 -13.50 -6.64 -18.87
N PRO A 254 -14.45 -7.29 -19.57
CA PRO A 254 -15.14 -6.66 -20.70
C PRO A 254 -15.91 -5.40 -20.28
N MET A 255 -16.54 -5.40 -19.09
CA MET A 255 -17.24 -4.23 -18.56
C MET A 255 -16.30 -3.03 -18.36
N THR A 256 -15.07 -3.27 -17.86
CA THR A 256 -14.07 -2.22 -17.70
C THR A 256 -13.61 -1.67 -19.05
N PHE A 257 -13.44 -2.53 -20.05
CA PHE A 257 -13.08 -2.11 -21.41
C PHE A 257 -14.15 -1.25 -22.08
N GLU A 258 -15.41 -1.68 -22.02
CA GLU A 258 -16.55 -0.91 -22.50
C GLU A 258 -16.59 0.47 -21.82
N HIS A 259 -16.45 0.49 -20.49
CA HIS A 259 -16.49 1.71 -19.69
C HIS A 259 -15.37 2.69 -20.07
N ILE A 260 -14.12 2.23 -20.17
CA ILE A 260 -12.99 3.07 -20.59
C ILE A 260 -13.18 3.60 -22.02
N SER A 261 -13.70 2.77 -22.93
CA SER A 261 -13.77 3.10 -24.35
C SER A 261 -14.92 4.05 -24.72
N VAL A 262 -16.01 4.05 -23.94
CA VAL A 262 -17.26 4.75 -24.28
C VAL A 262 -17.57 5.90 -23.33
N VAL A 263 -17.21 5.77 -22.05
CA VAL A 263 -17.76 6.64 -20.99
C VAL A 263 -16.69 7.40 -20.22
N ALA A 264 -15.61 6.72 -19.81
CA ALA A 264 -14.53 7.38 -19.09
C ALA A 264 -13.77 8.35 -20.02
N SER A 265 -13.98 9.65 -19.83
CA SER A 265 -13.34 10.69 -20.64
C SER A 265 -12.28 11.48 -19.87
N ASP A 266 -12.38 11.57 -18.54
CA ASP A 266 -11.38 12.24 -17.73
C ASP A 266 -10.22 11.31 -17.34
N ALA A 267 -9.01 11.86 -17.37
CA ALA A 267 -7.77 11.09 -17.24
C ALA A 267 -7.63 10.37 -15.89
N ASP A 268 -8.22 10.92 -14.82
CA ASP A 268 -8.23 10.29 -13.50
C ASP A 268 -9.12 9.04 -13.47
N THR A 269 -10.31 9.09 -14.06
CA THR A 269 -11.21 7.92 -14.15
C THR A 269 -10.56 6.83 -14.99
N VAL A 270 -10.00 7.21 -16.14
CA VAL A 270 -9.24 6.28 -17.00
C VAL A 270 -8.07 5.66 -16.23
N ALA A 271 -7.31 6.45 -15.46
CA ALA A 271 -6.20 5.93 -14.67
C ALA A 271 -6.63 4.90 -13.62
N VAL A 272 -7.74 5.13 -12.91
CA VAL A 272 -8.29 4.19 -11.94
C VAL A 272 -8.67 2.86 -12.62
N TRP A 273 -9.39 2.91 -13.73
CA TRP A 273 -9.84 1.71 -14.42
C TRP A 273 -8.71 0.95 -15.13
N LEU A 274 -7.70 1.66 -15.68
CA LEU A 274 -6.45 1.03 -16.13
C LEU A 274 -5.71 0.34 -14.98
N ALA A 275 -5.72 0.94 -13.78
CA ALA A 275 -5.12 0.31 -12.61
C ALA A 275 -5.86 -0.97 -12.21
N VAL A 276 -7.19 -1.02 -12.35
CA VAL A 276 -8.01 -2.23 -12.19
C VAL A 276 -7.61 -3.28 -13.22
N LEU A 277 -7.62 -2.97 -14.53
CA LEU A 277 -7.21 -3.93 -15.58
C LEU A 277 -5.81 -4.51 -15.33
N LYS A 278 -4.85 -3.65 -14.98
CA LYS A 278 -3.49 -4.06 -14.59
C LYS A 278 -3.50 -5.04 -13.41
N GLN A 279 -4.40 -4.86 -12.44
CA GLN A 279 -4.52 -5.73 -11.28
C GLN A 279 -5.23 -7.06 -11.60
N LEU A 280 -6.06 -7.11 -12.64
CA LEU A 280 -6.66 -8.34 -13.14
C LEU A 280 -5.69 -9.15 -14.01
N ALA A 281 -4.72 -8.50 -14.66
CA ALA A 281 -3.68 -9.12 -15.49
C ALA A 281 -2.61 -9.87 -14.66
N VAL A 282 -3.01 -10.92 -13.95
CA VAL A 282 -2.13 -11.72 -13.04
C VAL A 282 -1.94 -13.17 -13.46
N THR A 283 -2.76 -13.68 -14.38
CA THR A 283 -2.65 -15.01 -14.97
C THR A 283 -2.63 -14.91 -16.50
N GLU A 284 -2.11 -15.93 -17.18
CA GLU A 284 -2.11 -15.97 -18.65
C GLU A 284 -3.54 -15.92 -19.22
N ASP A 285 -4.50 -16.62 -18.59
CA ASP A 285 -5.91 -16.60 -18.99
C ASP A 285 -6.54 -15.21 -18.89
N ASN A 286 -6.27 -14.49 -17.78
CA ASN A 286 -6.76 -13.12 -17.62
C ASN A 286 -6.12 -12.18 -18.63
N CYS A 287 -4.81 -12.32 -18.89
CA CYS A 287 -4.12 -11.55 -19.92
C CYS A 287 -4.72 -11.81 -21.31
N ARG A 288 -5.05 -13.05 -21.65
CA ARG A 288 -5.74 -13.40 -22.91
C ARG A 288 -7.10 -12.70 -23.00
N LYS A 289 -7.96 -12.82 -21.99
CA LYS A 289 -9.26 -12.11 -21.94
C LYS A 289 -9.11 -10.58 -22.11
N ILE A 290 -8.09 -10.00 -21.49
CA ILE A 290 -7.78 -8.56 -21.61
C ILE A 290 -7.36 -8.21 -23.04
N VAL A 291 -6.49 -9.02 -23.66
CA VAL A 291 -6.05 -8.81 -25.05
C VAL A 291 -7.21 -8.99 -26.03
N ASP A 292 -8.03 -10.04 -25.84
CA ASP A 292 -9.24 -10.31 -26.63
C ASP A 292 -10.26 -9.17 -26.54
N SER A 293 -10.25 -8.40 -25.43
CA SER A 293 -11.07 -7.20 -25.26
C SER A 293 -10.50 -5.94 -25.95
N GLY A 294 -9.33 -6.03 -26.60
CA GLY A 294 -8.73 -4.94 -27.37
C GLY A 294 -7.62 -4.15 -26.65
N ALA A 295 -7.00 -4.68 -25.60
CA ALA A 295 -5.97 -3.97 -24.81
C ALA A 295 -4.82 -3.40 -25.63
N LEU A 296 -4.35 -4.15 -26.63
CA LEU A 296 -3.15 -3.80 -27.40
C LEU A 296 -3.39 -2.60 -28.34
N ASP A 297 -4.65 -2.33 -28.71
CA ASP A 297 -5.02 -1.13 -29.48
C ASP A 297 -5.43 0.02 -28.56
N LEU A 298 -6.12 -0.29 -27.46
CA LEU A 298 -6.60 0.71 -26.50
C LEU A 298 -5.45 1.44 -25.79
N VAL A 299 -4.43 0.72 -25.32
CA VAL A 299 -3.35 1.29 -24.50
C VAL A 299 -2.57 2.40 -25.22
N PRO A 300 -2.08 2.21 -26.47
CA PRO A 300 -1.40 3.28 -27.20
C PRO A 300 -2.28 4.52 -27.39
N ASN A 301 -3.57 4.34 -27.68
CA ASN A 301 -4.52 5.46 -27.83
C ASN A 301 -4.64 6.25 -26.53
N LEU A 302 -4.82 5.58 -25.39
CA LEU A 302 -4.92 6.25 -24.09
C LEU A 302 -3.62 6.98 -23.70
N GLN A 303 -2.45 6.38 -24.00
CA GLN A 303 -1.16 7.05 -23.77
C GLN A 303 -1.01 8.31 -24.63
N ALA A 304 -1.47 8.29 -25.89
CA ALA A 304 -1.45 9.46 -26.76
C ALA A 304 -2.43 10.54 -26.28
N THR A 305 -3.66 10.16 -25.93
CA THR A 305 -4.70 11.10 -25.47
C THR A 305 -4.36 11.74 -24.11
N HIS A 306 -3.69 11.01 -23.22
CA HIS A 306 -3.38 11.45 -21.87
C HIS A 306 -1.88 11.40 -21.56
N ALA A 307 -1.04 11.85 -22.50
CA ALA A 307 0.43 11.74 -22.44
C ALA A 307 1.07 12.31 -21.17
N THR A 308 0.49 13.37 -20.59
CA THR A 308 0.99 14.03 -19.38
C THR A 308 0.38 13.48 -18.08
N HIS A 309 -0.64 12.62 -18.18
CA HIS A 309 -1.33 12.11 -17.00
C HIS A 309 -0.58 10.91 -16.41
N ARG A 310 0.17 11.17 -15.34
CA ARG A 310 1.00 10.19 -14.64
C ARG A 310 0.31 8.85 -14.39
N GLY A 311 -0.94 8.89 -13.90
CA GLY A 311 -1.71 7.68 -13.58
C GLY A 311 -1.96 6.80 -14.81
N VAL A 312 -2.36 7.42 -15.92
CA VAL A 312 -2.63 6.69 -17.18
C VAL A 312 -1.35 6.04 -17.68
N ILE A 313 -0.28 6.83 -17.81
CA ILE A 313 1.02 6.34 -18.29
C ILE A 313 1.54 5.18 -17.44
N LYS A 314 1.57 5.35 -16.11
CA LYS A 314 2.10 4.33 -15.19
C LYS A 314 1.30 3.03 -15.25
N HIS A 315 -0.03 3.12 -15.31
CA HIS A 315 -0.90 1.93 -15.33
C HIS A 315 -0.91 1.25 -16.70
N SER A 316 -0.85 2.01 -17.80
CA SER A 316 -0.64 1.49 -19.16
C SER A 316 0.65 0.68 -19.28
N LEU A 317 1.79 1.24 -18.85
CA LEU A 317 3.07 0.53 -18.86
C LEU A 317 3.05 -0.74 -18.00
N GLY A 318 2.40 -0.67 -16.83
CA GLY A 318 2.23 -1.82 -15.96
C GLY A 318 1.36 -2.92 -16.57
N LEU A 319 0.31 -2.55 -17.30
CA LEU A 319 -0.55 -3.50 -18.00
C LEU A 319 0.24 -4.18 -19.14
N LEU A 320 0.97 -3.40 -19.94
CA LEU A 320 1.86 -3.93 -20.99
C LEU A 320 2.92 -4.87 -20.43
N ARG A 321 3.51 -4.55 -19.27
CA ARG A 321 4.46 -5.44 -18.58
C ARG A 321 3.84 -6.80 -18.27
N ASN A 322 2.63 -6.80 -17.71
CA ASN A 322 1.95 -8.03 -17.32
C ASN A 322 1.54 -8.84 -18.57
N ILE A 323 1.05 -8.19 -19.63
CA ILE A 323 0.75 -8.84 -20.91
C ILE A 323 2.00 -9.44 -21.55
N ALA A 324 3.13 -8.72 -21.53
CA ALA A 324 4.42 -9.23 -22.01
C ALA A 324 4.95 -10.42 -21.20
N GLY A 325 4.40 -10.69 -20.01
CA GLY A 325 4.64 -11.91 -19.26
C GLY A 325 4.13 -13.17 -19.97
N VAL A 326 3.12 -13.02 -20.84
CA VAL A 326 2.60 -14.09 -21.69
C VAL A 326 3.39 -14.15 -23.00
N ASP A 327 4.04 -15.28 -23.26
CA ASP A 327 4.93 -15.43 -24.43
C ASP A 327 4.22 -15.16 -25.76
N GLU A 328 2.92 -15.49 -25.86
CA GLU A 328 2.04 -15.25 -27.01
C GLU A 328 2.02 -13.77 -27.45
N TYR A 329 1.93 -12.83 -26.51
CA TYR A 329 1.75 -11.39 -26.82
C TYR A 329 3.03 -10.57 -26.72
N LYS A 330 4.11 -11.17 -26.21
CA LYS A 330 5.39 -10.48 -25.96
C LYS A 330 5.96 -9.80 -27.21
N HIS A 331 5.85 -10.45 -28.37
CA HIS A 331 6.31 -9.89 -29.64
C HIS A 331 5.54 -8.62 -30.04
N VAL A 332 4.22 -8.56 -29.77
CA VAL A 332 3.40 -7.37 -30.02
C VAL A 332 3.82 -6.24 -29.09
N VAL A 333 4.00 -6.50 -27.80
CA VAL A 333 4.48 -5.48 -26.85
C VAL A 333 5.88 -4.97 -27.22
N THR A 334 6.72 -5.82 -27.83
CA THR A 334 8.06 -5.42 -28.33
C THR A 334 7.98 -4.34 -29.40
N THR A 335 6.93 -4.32 -30.24
CA THR A 335 6.75 -3.29 -31.27
C THR A 335 6.47 -1.91 -30.65
N MET A 336 5.98 -1.86 -29.41
CA MET A 336 5.67 -0.64 -28.66
C MET A 336 6.87 -0.05 -27.92
N VAL A 337 8.04 -0.71 -27.92
CA VAL A 337 9.26 -0.23 -27.25
C VAL A 337 9.64 1.21 -27.63
N PRO A 338 9.57 1.66 -28.90
CA PRO A 338 9.84 3.06 -29.23
C PRO A 338 8.97 4.06 -28.45
N SER A 339 7.67 3.75 -28.26
CA SER A 339 6.76 4.58 -27.45
C SER A 339 7.09 4.52 -25.96
N ILE A 340 7.51 3.35 -25.45
CA ILE A 340 8.00 3.20 -24.07
C ILE A 340 9.22 4.09 -23.83
N LEU A 341 10.18 4.11 -24.77
CA LEU A 341 11.38 4.94 -24.66
C LEU A 341 11.05 6.45 -24.75
N ALA A 342 10.14 6.84 -25.64
CA ALA A 342 9.63 8.22 -25.68
C ALA A 342 8.97 8.62 -24.34
N THR A 343 8.18 7.71 -23.75
CA THR A 343 7.57 7.92 -22.43
C THR A 343 8.64 8.09 -21.34
N MET A 344 9.72 7.28 -21.37
CA MET A 344 10.84 7.44 -20.43
C MET A 344 11.50 8.83 -20.58
N GLN A 345 11.65 9.31 -21.81
CA GLN A 345 12.20 10.63 -22.07
C GLN A 345 11.29 11.76 -21.55
N GLU A 346 10.01 11.72 -21.88
CA GLU A 346 9.02 12.73 -21.49
C GLU A 346 8.85 12.80 -19.97
N HIS A 347 8.93 11.66 -19.29
CA HIS A 347 8.75 11.52 -17.85
C HIS A 347 10.07 11.25 -17.11
N ALA A 348 11.17 11.85 -17.58
CA ALA A 348 12.51 11.63 -17.04
C ALA A 348 12.65 11.87 -15.52
N ARG A 349 11.82 12.75 -14.95
CA ARG A 349 11.83 13.09 -13.51
C ARG A 349 10.90 12.23 -12.66
N ASP A 350 10.13 11.32 -13.25
CA ASP A 350 9.21 10.45 -12.51
C ASP A 350 9.81 9.07 -12.29
N ALA A 351 10.38 8.85 -11.11
CA ALA A 351 10.99 7.57 -10.72
C ALA A 351 10.01 6.39 -10.84
N GLY A 352 8.71 6.62 -10.65
CA GLY A 352 7.69 5.59 -10.78
C GLY A 352 7.46 5.15 -12.22
N ILE A 353 7.47 6.10 -13.17
CA ILE A 353 7.36 5.82 -14.60
C ILE A 353 8.64 5.16 -15.11
N GLN A 354 9.81 5.67 -14.73
CA GLN A 354 11.08 5.05 -15.09
C GLN A 354 11.19 3.59 -14.61
N SER A 355 10.80 3.33 -13.36
CA SER A 355 10.84 1.98 -12.78
C SER A 355 9.91 1.01 -13.51
N ILE A 356 8.68 1.42 -13.82
CA ILE A 356 7.75 0.53 -14.54
C ILE A 356 8.16 0.34 -15.99
N ALA A 357 8.70 1.35 -16.67
CA ALA A 357 9.22 1.23 -18.03
C ALA A 357 10.39 0.23 -18.10
N CYS A 358 11.35 0.32 -17.16
CA CYS A 358 12.43 -0.66 -17.04
C CYS A 358 11.88 -2.07 -16.82
N ALA A 359 10.86 -2.22 -15.97
CA ALA A 359 10.22 -3.50 -15.73
C ALA A 359 9.50 -4.05 -16.98
N THR A 360 8.86 -3.20 -17.78
CA THR A 360 8.24 -3.58 -19.06
C THR A 360 9.30 -4.05 -20.06
N ILE A 361 10.42 -3.33 -20.19
CA ILE A 361 11.56 -3.74 -21.03
C ILE A 361 12.13 -5.08 -20.56
N ALA A 362 12.29 -5.26 -19.25
CA ALA A 362 12.76 -6.52 -18.67
C ALA A 362 11.83 -7.70 -19.04
N ALA A 363 10.51 -7.50 -18.98
CA ALA A 363 9.52 -8.52 -19.34
C ALA A 363 9.59 -8.88 -20.83
N VAL A 364 9.73 -7.88 -21.71
CA VAL A 364 9.87 -8.07 -23.16
C VAL A 364 11.13 -8.86 -23.53
N CYS A 365 12.25 -8.61 -22.84
CA CYS A 365 13.52 -9.32 -23.07
C CYS A 365 13.56 -10.74 -22.47
N LEU A 366 12.68 -11.04 -21.48
CA LEU A 366 12.79 -12.28 -20.71
C LEU A 366 12.61 -13.52 -21.61
N ARG A 367 13.69 -14.34 -21.67
CA ARG A 367 13.76 -15.59 -22.44
C ARG A 367 13.49 -15.43 -23.95
N SER A 368 13.70 -14.24 -24.52
CA SER A 368 13.44 -13.97 -25.95
C SER A 368 14.63 -13.30 -26.66
N PRO A 369 15.58 -14.08 -27.21
CA PRO A 369 16.76 -13.56 -27.93
C PRO A 369 16.43 -12.53 -29.03
N VAL A 370 15.41 -12.82 -29.85
CA VAL A 370 14.97 -11.96 -30.95
C VAL A 370 14.50 -10.59 -30.44
N ASN A 371 13.77 -10.56 -29.33
CA ASN A 371 13.33 -9.30 -28.73
C ASN A 371 14.52 -8.52 -28.15
N CYS A 372 15.49 -9.20 -27.53
CA CYS A 372 16.69 -8.57 -27.01
C CYS A 372 17.47 -7.84 -28.11
N GLN A 373 17.68 -8.49 -29.26
CA GLN A 373 18.33 -7.87 -30.42
C GLN A 373 17.56 -6.62 -30.87
N LYS A 374 16.23 -6.69 -30.97
CA LYS A 374 15.40 -5.53 -31.34
C LYS A 374 15.51 -4.39 -30.32
N VAL A 375 15.39 -4.69 -29.03
CA VAL A 375 15.44 -3.72 -27.93
C VAL A 375 16.80 -3.04 -27.85
N VAL A 376 17.90 -3.79 -28.02
CA VAL A 376 19.26 -3.23 -28.04
C VAL A 376 19.48 -2.38 -29.30
N SER A 377 18.97 -2.78 -30.46
CA SER A 377 19.04 -1.97 -31.70
C SER A 377 18.31 -0.63 -31.57
N LEU A 378 17.29 -0.56 -30.70
CA LEU A 378 16.55 0.66 -30.36
C LEU A 378 17.23 1.49 -29.25
N ARG A 379 18.44 1.10 -28.83
CA ARG A 379 19.22 1.75 -27.76
C ARG A 379 18.50 1.81 -26.41
N ALA A 380 17.62 0.85 -26.10
CA ALA A 380 16.90 0.83 -24.83
C ALA A 380 17.85 0.75 -23.61
N HIS A 381 19.01 0.09 -23.75
CA HIS A 381 20.04 0.02 -22.69
C HIS A 381 20.53 1.42 -22.24
N VAL A 382 20.59 2.40 -23.15
CA VAL A 382 20.96 3.79 -22.83
C VAL A 382 19.93 4.45 -21.92
N TRP A 383 18.64 4.31 -22.27
CA TRP A 383 17.54 4.85 -21.47
C TRP A 383 17.44 4.18 -20.10
N VAL A 384 17.66 2.87 -20.04
CA VAL A 384 17.71 2.12 -18.77
C VAL A 384 18.87 2.63 -17.90
N ALA A 385 20.06 2.80 -18.44
CA ALA A 385 21.21 3.33 -17.70
C ALA A 385 20.98 4.78 -17.24
N THR A 386 20.42 5.63 -18.12
CA THR A 386 20.05 7.02 -17.80
C THR A 386 19.04 7.09 -16.65
N ALA A 387 18.05 6.20 -16.63
CA ALA A 387 17.11 6.09 -15.53
C ALA A 387 17.79 5.69 -14.21
N MET A 388 18.75 4.75 -14.25
CA MET A 388 19.53 4.39 -13.07
C MET A 388 20.32 5.59 -12.52
N ALA A 389 21.02 6.32 -13.39
CA ALA A 389 21.82 7.47 -12.99
C ALA A 389 20.99 8.68 -12.52
N SER A 390 19.75 8.80 -13.00
CA SER A 390 18.81 9.84 -12.54
C SER A 390 18.25 9.51 -11.14
N PHE A 391 18.19 8.23 -10.77
CA PHE A 391 17.64 7.76 -9.49
C PHE A 391 18.57 6.76 -8.77
N PRO A 392 19.81 7.15 -8.46
CA PRO A 392 20.83 6.25 -7.91
C PRO A 392 20.52 5.80 -6.47
N GLY A 393 19.62 6.50 -5.78
CA GLY A 393 19.19 6.20 -4.41
C GLY A 393 17.89 5.40 -4.32
N LEU A 394 17.36 4.87 -5.43
CA LEU A 394 16.06 4.18 -5.44
C LEU A 394 16.20 2.68 -5.78
N PRO A 395 16.38 1.79 -4.77
CA PRO A 395 16.62 0.36 -4.99
C PRO A 395 15.56 -0.33 -5.84
N SER A 396 14.28 0.05 -5.71
CA SER A 396 13.21 -0.56 -6.50
C SER A 396 13.35 -0.30 -8.00
N LEU A 397 13.84 0.88 -8.40
CA LEU A 397 14.11 1.19 -9.82
C LEU A 397 15.36 0.46 -10.28
N LEU A 398 16.45 0.55 -9.50
CA LEU A 398 17.72 -0.10 -9.82
C LEU A 398 17.54 -1.61 -10.02
N ARG A 399 16.74 -2.27 -9.19
CA ARG A 399 16.41 -3.70 -9.35
C ARG A 399 15.81 -3.99 -10.73
N GLN A 400 14.81 -3.20 -11.17
CA GLN A 400 14.14 -3.41 -12.46
C GLN A 400 15.05 -3.09 -13.64
N ALA A 401 15.87 -2.04 -13.53
CA ALA A 401 16.84 -1.67 -14.54
C ALA A 401 17.96 -2.72 -14.69
N SER A 402 18.50 -3.22 -13.57
CA SER A 402 19.46 -4.32 -13.57
C SER A 402 18.89 -5.58 -14.21
N LEU A 403 17.65 -5.95 -13.88
CA LEU A 403 16.96 -7.09 -14.50
C LEU A 403 16.78 -6.88 -16.02
N ALA A 404 16.46 -5.66 -16.46
CA ALA A 404 16.33 -5.34 -17.88
C ALA A 404 17.67 -5.54 -18.62
N LEU A 405 18.76 -4.97 -18.10
CA LEU A 405 20.11 -5.10 -18.68
C LEU A 405 20.57 -6.55 -18.71
N ARG A 406 20.38 -7.28 -17.60
CA ARG A 406 20.67 -8.71 -17.52
C ARG A 406 19.92 -9.51 -18.59
N ASN A 407 18.61 -9.30 -18.69
CA ASN A 407 17.77 -10.03 -19.64
C ASN A 407 18.17 -9.77 -21.10
N MET A 408 18.69 -8.58 -21.43
CA MET A 408 19.20 -8.28 -22.78
C MET A 408 20.37 -9.19 -23.17
N VAL A 409 21.26 -9.55 -22.24
CA VAL A 409 22.56 -10.18 -22.57
C VAL A 409 22.72 -11.63 -22.12
N VAL A 410 21.96 -12.11 -21.12
CA VAL A 410 22.15 -13.44 -20.51
C VAL A 410 22.07 -14.61 -21.50
N ARG A 411 21.35 -14.45 -22.62
CA ARG A 411 21.24 -15.44 -23.71
C ARG A 411 21.65 -14.86 -25.07
N ASN A 412 22.31 -13.70 -25.07
CA ASN A 412 22.75 -12.96 -26.25
C ASN A 412 24.12 -12.36 -25.97
N GLU A 413 25.14 -13.22 -25.85
CA GLU A 413 26.50 -12.79 -25.50
C GLU A 413 27.08 -11.79 -26.51
N GLU A 414 26.65 -11.91 -27.77
CA GLU A 414 26.98 -11.01 -28.87
C GLU A 414 26.51 -9.57 -28.64
N LEU A 415 25.52 -9.34 -27.77
CA LEU A 415 25.01 -8.00 -27.44
C LEU A 415 25.81 -7.33 -26.32
N ARG A 416 26.66 -8.05 -25.57
CA ARG A 416 27.44 -7.49 -24.46
C ARG A 416 28.28 -6.28 -24.88
N PRO A 417 29.07 -6.31 -25.98
CA PRO A 417 29.87 -5.16 -26.37
C PRO A 417 29.01 -3.93 -26.65
N LEU A 418 27.89 -4.09 -27.37
CA LEU A 418 26.96 -3.00 -27.70
C LEU A 418 26.31 -2.40 -26.45
N VAL A 419 25.94 -3.23 -25.48
CA VAL A 419 25.34 -2.74 -24.22
C VAL A 419 26.39 -2.01 -23.36
N LEU A 420 27.64 -2.48 -23.37
CA LEU A 420 28.75 -1.86 -22.63
C LEU A 420 29.33 -0.61 -23.30
N GLU A 421 28.98 -0.31 -24.56
CA GLU A 421 29.31 0.98 -25.19
C GLU A 421 28.72 2.18 -24.44
N GLU A 422 27.62 1.98 -23.68
CA GLU A 422 27.08 2.99 -22.78
C GLU A 422 27.80 2.94 -21.42
N PRO A 423 28.64 3.94 -21.09
CA PRO A 423 29.49 3.89 -19.89
C PRO A 423 28.70 3.83 -18.58
N GLN A 424 27.47 4.34 -18.57
CA GLN A 424 26.64 4.34 -17.37
C GLN A 424 26.12 2.94 -17.01
N VAL A 425 26.09 1.98 -17.94
CA VAL A 425 25.58 0.62 -17.67
C VAL A 425 26.39 -0.05 -16.56
N GLU A 426 27.70 -0.25 -16.78
CA GLU A 426 28.54 -0.92 -15.79
C GLU A 426 28.67 -0.09 -14.51
N LEU A 427 28.85 1.23 -14.65
CA LEU A 427 28.98 2.15 -13.52
C LEU A 427 27.79 2.04 -12.56
N MET A 428 26.56 2.11 -13.10
CA MET A 428 25.35 2.09 -12.28
C MET A 428 25.05 0.70 -11.73
N LEU A 429 25.40 -0.38 -12.44
CA LEU A 429 25.30 -1.73 -11.90
C LEU A 429 26.26 -1.95 -10.72
N ARG A 430 27.51 -1.47 -10.81
CA ARG A 430 28.46 -1.50 -9.70
C ARG A 430 27.97 -0.68 -8.50
N HIS A 431 27.36 0.48 -8.74
CA HIS A 431 26.72 1.29 -7.70
C HIS A 431 25.53 0.58 -7.04
N ALA A 432 24.70 -0.13 -7.81
CA ALA A 432 23.53 -0.84 -7.30
C ALA A 432 23.87 -2.12 -6.53
N MET A 433 25.00 -2.76 -6.85
CA MET A 433 25.44 -4.04 -6.26
C MET A 433 25.49 -4.07 -4.71
N PRO A 434 26.07 -3.06 -4.00
CA PRO A 434 26.08 -3.05 -2.54
C PRO A 434 24.75 -2.65 -1.90
N LEU A 435 23.74 -2.23 -2.66
CA LEU A 435 22.49 -1.70 -2.11
C LEU A 435 21.48 -2.81 -1.81
N ARG A 436 20.87 -2.74 -0.62
CA ARG A 436 19.83 -3.68 -0.19
C ARG A 436 18.61 -3.59 -1.11
N GLY A 437 18.14 -4.75 -1.58
CA GLY A 437 16.92 -4.88 -2.39
C GLY A 437 17.14 -4.92 -3.90
N CYS A 438 18.32 -4.56 -4.40
CA CYS A 438 18.67 -4.65 -5.83
C CYS A 438 20.02 -5.30 -6.13
N GLY A 439 20.87 -5.53 -5.12
CA GLY A 439 22.23 -6.03 -5.32
C GLY A 439 22.32 -7.40 -6.01
N ASP A 440 21.34 -8.28 -5.78
CA ASP A 440 21.24 -9.59 -6.42
C ASP A 440 21.09 -9.49 -7.95
N GLU A 441 20.17 -8.65 -8.41
CA GLU A 441 19.97 -8.43 -9.85
C GLU A 441 21.13 -7.65 -10.47
N ALA A 442 21.71 -6.70 -9.74
CA ALA A 442 22.86 -5.94 -10.21
C ALA A 442 24.11 -6.81 -10.38
N TYR A 443 24.39 -7.69 -9.42
CA TYR A 443 25.45 -8.69 -9.51
C TYR A 443 25.22 -9.63 -10.69
N ALA A 444 24.00 -10.15 -10.84
CA ALA A 444 23.67 -11.07 -11.94
C ALA A 444 23.82 -10.38 -13.31
N ALA A 445 23.44 -9.11 -13.43
CA ALA A 445 23.64 -8.31 -14.65
C ALA A 445 25.13 -8.14 -14.98
N LEU A 446 25.97 -7.75 -14.02
CA LEU A 446 27.42 -7.63 -14.23
C LEU A 446 28.04 -8.95 -14.69
N ARG A 447 27.60 -10.06 -14.11
CA ARG A 447 28.12 -11.39 -14.45
C ARG A 447 27.74 -11.76 -15.87
N ASP A 448 26.48 -11.55 -16.22
CA ASP A 448 25.94 -11.91 -17.53
C ASP A 448 26.44 -10.94 -18.63
N LEU A 449 26.90 -9.74 -18.27
CA LEU A 449 27.63 -8.80 -19.15
C LEU A 449 29.10 -9.18 -19.38
N GLY A 450 29.66 -10.10 -18.59
CA GLY A 450 31.07 -10.46 -18.65
C GLY A 450 32.01 -9.43 -18.02
N CYS A 451 31.50 -8.55 -17.15
CA CYS A 451 32.32 -7.61 -16.40
C CYS A 451 33.15 -8.34 -15.32
N ASP A 452 34.35 -7.84 -15.02
CA ASP A 452 35.13 -8.34 -13.90
C ASP A 452 34.46 -8.01 -12.57
N ILE A 453 33.98 -9.03 -11.87
CA ILE A 453 33.39 -8.88 -10.54
C ILE A 453 34.41 -9.34 -9.51
N PRO A 454 34.85 -8.46 -8.59
CA PRO A 454 35.65 -8.91 -7.47
C PRO A 454 34.84 -9.96 -6.70
N LEU A 455 35.34 -11.19 -6.64
CA LEU A 455 34.75 -12.28 -5.83
C LEU A 455 34.85 -12.02 -4.31
N ALA A 456 35.28 -10.83 -3.89
CA ALA A 456 35.58 -10.49 -2.50
C ALA A 456 35.04 -9.11 -2.09
N ALA A 457 33.81 -9.10 -1.58
CA ALA A 457 33.37 -8.21 -0.49
C ALA A 457 32.18 -8.79 0.29
N ILE A 458 31.98 -10.12 0.25
CA ILE A 458 31.01 -10.81 1.12
C ILE A 458 31.65 -11.20 2.48
N THR A 459 32.97 -11.05 2.64
CA THR A 459 33.65 -11.35 3.91
C THR A 459 34.84 -10.43 4.13
N GLN A 460 34.62 -9.26 4.75
CA GLN A 460 35.57 -8.63 5.68
C GLN A 460 34.97 -7.43 6.43
N GLN A 461 33.68 -7.49 6.78
CA GLN A 461 33.03 -6.86 7.95
C GLN A 461 31.51 -6.98 7.74
N GLY A 462 30.86 -7.84 8.53
CA GLY A 462 29.40 -8.03 8.51
C GLY A 462 28.95 -9.25 7.70
N SER A 463 28.15 -10.10 8.33
CA SER A 463 27.58 -11.37 7.85
C SER A 463 27.21 -11.40 6.36
N CYS A 464 27.59 -12.50 5.70
CA CYS A 464 26.97 -12.93 4.45
C CYS A 464 25.46 -13.12 4.66
N ASN A 465 24.65 -12.11 4.34
CA ASN A 465 23.20 -12.27 4.26
C ASN A 465 22.85 -12.92 2.91
N PHE A 466 23.17 -14.20 2.77
CA PHE A 466 22.35 -15.06 1.92
C PHE A 466 20.95 -15.10 2.51
N ASN A 467 19.94 -14.96 1.65
CA ASN A 467 18.53 -14.94 1.99
C ASN A 467 18.16 -16.02 3.05
N PRO A 468 17.76 -15.65 4.28
CA PRO A 468 17.35 -16.62 5.28
C PRO A 468 15.87 -16.96 5.08
N THR A 469 15.57 -17.79 4.09
CA THR A 469 14.28 -18.52 4.10
C THR A 469 14.31 -19.71 5.06
N MET A 470 15.39 -19.89 5.84
CA MET A 470 15.61 -21.01 6.75
C MET A 470 16.40 -20.62 8.02
N ASP A 471 16.11 -19.48 8.65
CA ASP A 471 16.75 -19.13 9.94
C ASP A 471 16.51 -20.19 11.04
N THR A 472 15.44 -20.96 10.93
CA THR A 472 15.15 -22.08 11.84
C THR A 472 16.04 -23.30 11.62
N SER A 473 16.59 -23.50 10.41
CA SER A 473 17.45 -24.67 10.13
C SER A 473 18.90 -24.47 10.56
N ASN A 474 19.41 -23.24 10.49
CA ASN A 474 20.79 -22.92 10.89
C ASN A 474 21.01 -23.00 12.41
N MET A 475 19.93 -23.06 13.20
CA MET A 475 19.98 -23.17 14.65
C MET A 475 19.78 -24.60 15.16
N LEU A 476 19.61 -25.61 14.29
CA LEU A 476 19.40 -27.00 14.72
C LEU A 476 20.62 -27.60 15.41
N GLN A 477 21.84 -27.35 14.92
CA GLN A 477 23.05 -27.90 15.56
C GLN A 477 23.36 -27.23 16.91
N SER A 478 23.11 -25.93 17.04
CA SER A 478 23.30 -25.20 18.30
C SER A 478 22.21 -25.50 19.33
N SER A 479 20.96 -25.73 18.89
CA SER A 479 19.86 -26.15 19.78
C SER A 479 19.97 -27.62 20.22
N VAL A 480 20.51 -28.51 19.39
CA VAL A 480 20.82 -29.90 19.78
C VAL A 480 21.96 -29.94 20.82
N ALA A 481 22.98 -29.08 20.69
CA ALA A 481 24.06 -28.97 21.67
C ALA A 481 23.61 -28.33 23.00
N ALA A 482 22.72 -27.34 22.97
CA ALA A 482 22.17 -26.70 24.16
C ALA A 482 21.21 -27.61 24.95
N ASN A 483 20.49 -28.50 24.26
CA ASN A 483 19.56 -29.46 24.88
C ASN A 483 20.21 -30.78 25.32
N ALA A 484 21.51 -30.98 25.08
CA ALA A 484 22.23 -32.20 25.47
C ALA A 484 22.77 -32.19 26.92
N ARG A 485 22.52 -31.13 27.70
CA ARG A 485 22.84 -31.11 29.14
C ARG A 485 21.59 -31.37 29.97
N ALA A 486 21.37 -32.65 30.29
CA ALA A 486 20.39 -33.06 31.27
C ALA A 486 20.81 -32.58 32.68
N PRO A 487 19.88 -32.06 33.51
CA PRO A 487 20.16 -31.72 34.89
C PRO A 487 19.98 -32.98 35.75
N PHE A 488 21.05 -33.74 35.98
CA PHE A 488 21.07 -34.67 37.11
C PHE A 488 21.90 -34.05 38.24
N PRO A 489 21.38 -34.02 39.48
CA PRO A 489 22.15 -33.58 40.63
C PRO A 489 23.28 -34.59 40.90
N MET A 490 24.52 -34.12 40.97
CA MET A 490 25.61 -34.93 41.51
C MET A 490 25.40 -35.05 43.02
N SER A 491 25.11 -36.27 43.47
CA SER A 491 25.11 -36.66 44.87
C SER A 491 26.55 -36.75 45.38
N GLN A 492 26.89 -35.94 46.38
CA GLN A 492 27.68 -36.34 47.56
C GLN A 492 27.54 -35.30 48.67
#